data_AF-A0A7R9B8X0-F1
#
_entry.id   AF-A0A7R9B8X0-F1
#
_cell.length_a   1.000
_cell.length_b   1.000
_cell.length_c   1.000
_cell.angle_alpha   90.00
_cell.angle_beta   90.00
_cell.angle_gamma   90.00
#
_symmetry.space_group_name_H-M   'P 1'
#
loop_
_entity.id
_entity.type
_entity.pdbx_description
1 polymer ?
#
loop_
_entity_poly.entity_id
_entity_poly.type
_entity_poly.pdbx_seq_one_letter_code
_entity_poly.pdbx_strand_id
1 'polypeptide(L)'
;MQWEVMAAEEHYEPVEEAWKVDDGKQEDTLIVERVTEEHFDEIEFYGPRVGCLYARGAGKATPVYPLLFGGAQERGFRPGTENTPMIAGLGEAARLVCENLDSYYSHMLQMRDYLEEQLKHELGESHVIFNCHGKTVMKLPNTCNVSVVGVGLTGQEILSRCKHIMASTGAACHAQDKPSGEPI
;
A
#
# COMPACT_ATOMS: atom_id res chain seq x y z
N MET A 1 16.68 -14.84 26.53
CA MET A 1 16.19 -13.51 26.10
C MET A 1 15.20 -13.77 24.98
N GLN A 2 13.95 -14.05 25.37
CA GLN A 2 12.84 -14.36 24.47
C GLN A 2 12.19 -13.04 24.07
N TRP A 3 12.04 -12.81 22.76
CA TRP A 3 11.19 -11.77 22.23
C TRP A 3 9.99 -12.48 21.59
N GLU A 4 8.84 -12.45 22.27
CA GLU A 4 7.55 -12.84 21.69
C GLU A 4 7.04 -11.67 20.85
N VAL A 5 6.81 -11.89 19.55
CA VAL A 5 6.16 -10.92 18.67
C VAL A 5 4.65 -11.11 18.79
N MET A 6 4.02 -10.14 19.48
CA MET A 6 2.63 -9.69 19.43
C MET A 6 1.56 -10.71 18.95
N ALA A 7 0.81 -11.27 19.90
CA ALA A 7 -0.62 -11.48 19.68
C ALA A 7 -1.27 -10.09 19.64
N ALA A 8 -1.98 -9.79 18.55
CA ALA A 8 -2.95 -8.69 18.55
C ALA A 8 -4.12 -9.14 19.43
N GLU A 9 -4.05 -8.84 20.73
CA GLU A 9 -5.23 -8.80 21.58
C GLU A 9 -6.08 -7.59 21.17
N GLU A 10 -7.36 -7.88 21.00
CA GLU A 10 -8.45 -7.00 20.62
C GLU A 10 -8.42 -5.66 21.36
N HIS A 11 -8.75 -4.56 20.67
CA HIS A 11 -9.82 -3.66 21.10
C HIS A 11 -10.24 -2.68 19.98
N TYR A 12 -11.56 -2.67 19.74
CA TYR A 12 -12.42 -1.68 19.09
C TYR A 12 -12.75 -1.83 17.59
N GLU A 13 -13.91 -2.44 17.31
CA GLU A 13 -15.00 -1.79 16.55
C GLU A 13 -16.38 -2.40 16.93
N PRO A 14 -17.43 -1.59 17.17
CA PRO A 14 -18.77 -2.12 17.41
C PRO A 14 -19.52 -2.29 16.08
N VAL A 15 -19.57 -3.52 15.57
CA VAL A 15 -20.56 -3.93 14.56
C VAL A 15 -21.27 -5.19 15.08
N GLU A 16 -22.43 -4.96 15.68
CA GLU A 16 -23.01 -5.78 16.77
C GLU A 16 -23.53 -7.20 16.43
N GLU A 17 -23.45 -7.73 15.21
CA GLU A 17 -24.19 -8.98 14.89
C GLU A 17 -23.47 -10.07 14.05
N ALA A 18 -22.16 -9.99 13.82
CA ALA A 18 -21.48 -10.97 12.95
C ALA A 18 -20.60 -12.04 13.64
N TRP A 19 -20.36 -11.98 14.96
CA TRP A 19 -19.31 -12.79 15.59
C TRP A 19 -19.83 -13.62 16.77
N LYS A 20 -20.49 -14.74 16.46
CA LYS A 20 -20.52 -15.86 17.40
C LYS A 20 -19.20 -16.62 17.26
N VAL A 21 -18.34 -16.45 18.26
CA VAL A 21 -17.10 -17.20 18.46
C VAL A 21 -17.45 -18.66 18.78
N ASP A 22 -16.93 -19.60 18.00
CA ASP A 22 -16.92 -21.03 18.33
C ASP A 22 -15.52 -21.39 18.88
N ASP A 23 -15.51 -22.11 20.00
CA ASP A 23 -14.39 -22.32 20.94
C ASP A 23 -13.26 -23.23 20.39
N GLY A 24 -12.58 -22.82 19.32
CA GLY A 24 -11.53 -23.61 18.69
C GLY A 24 -10.29 -22.81 18.30
N LYS A 25 -9.25 -22.83 19.15
CA LYS A 25 -7.92 -22.21 18.94
C LYS A 25 -7.44 -22.26 17.48
N GLN A 26 -7.52 -21.13 16.77
CA GLN A 26 -6.91 -20.93 15.46
C GLN A 26 -5.65 -20.08 15.61
N GLU A 27 -4.49 -20.64 15.25
CA GLU A 27 -3.20 -19.94 15.28
C GLU A 27 -3.04 -19.13 13.99
N ASP A 28 -3.29 -17.83 14.05
CA ASP A 28 -3.04 -16.90 12.95
C ASP A 28 -1.53 -16.68 12.75
N THR A 29 -1.08 -16.60 11.50
CA THR A 29 0.36 -16.52 11.17
C THR A 29 0.63 -15.39 10.20
N LEU A 30 1.61 -14.55 10.55
CA LEU A 30 2.14 -13.48 9.71
C LEU A 30 3.54 -13.89 9.24
N ILE A 31 3.75 -13.91 7.94
CA ILE A 31 5.01 -14.28 7.28
C ILE A 31 5.65 -12.99 6.77
N VAL A 32 6.86 -12.65 7.19
CA VAL A 32 7.51 -11.40 6.73
C VAL A 32 8.36 -11.67 5.48
N GLU A 33 8.09 -10.96 4.39
CA GLU A 33 8.85 -11.07 3.14
C GLU A 33 9.71 -9.82 2.89
N ARG A 34 10.93 -10.06 2.38
CA ARG A 34 11.75 -9.00 1.80
C ARG A 34 11.23 -8.71 0.40
N VAL A 35 10.74 -7.50 0.16
CA VAL A 35 10.50 -7.03 -1.19
C VAL A 35 11.87 -6.75 -1.82
N THR A 36 12.27 -7.53 -2.83
CA THR A 36 13.51 -7.30 -3.58
C THR A 36 13.32 -6.15 -4.56
N GLU A 37 14.38 -5.36 -4.73
CA GLU A 37 14.43 -4.14 -5.53
C GLU A 37 14.00 -4.36 -6.98
N GLU A 38 13.05 -3.54 -7.43
CA GLU A 38 13.11 -2.78 -8.69
C GLU A 38 11.95 -1.75 -8.69
N HIS A 39 12.32 -0.48 -8.48
CA HIS A 39 11.53 0.73 -8.76
C HIS A 39 10.09 0.84 -8.22
N PHE A 40 9.91 0.77 -6.89
CA PHE A 40 8.77 1.38 -6.21
C PHE A 40 9.27 2.23 -5.04
N ASP A 41 9.08 3.55 -5.13
CA ASP A 41 9.53 4.54 -4.14
C ASP A 41 8.49 4.86 -3.06
N GLU A 42 7.44 4.05 -2.91
CA GLU A 42 6.40 4.31 -1.93
C GLU A 42 6.31 3.16 -0.93
N ILE A 43 6.71 3.43 0.32
CA ILE A 43 6.24 2.63 1.43
C ILE A 43 4.81 3.09 1.72
N GLU A 44 3.83 2.21 1.52
CA GLU A 44 2.40 2.52 1.61
C GLU A 44 1.96 3.10 2.97
N PHE A 45 2.74 2.89 4.03
CA PHE A 45 2.45 3.44 5.36
C PHE A 45 3.69 3.83 6.20
N TYR A 46 4.71 4.41 5.58
CA TYR A 46 5.89 5.00 6.26
C TYR A 46 6.85 4.02 6.99
N GLY A 47 6.75 2.72 6.73
CA GLY A 47 7.67 1.70 7.25
C GLY A 47 8.98 1.50 6.45
N PRO A 48 9.83 0.54 6.84
CA PRO A 48 10.98 0.12 6.03
C PRO A 48 10.57 -0.65 4.77
N ARG A 49 11.51 -0.83 3.82
CA ARG A 49 11.32 -1.62 2.58
C ARG A 49 11.31 -3.13 2.84
N VAL A 50 10.28 -3.58 3.54
CA VAL A 50 9.97 -4.97 3.90
C VAL A 50 8.45 -5.09 3.98
N GLY A 51 7.90 -6.27 3.70
CA GLY A 51 6.46 -6.51 3.73
C GLY A 51 6.11 -7.74 4.56
N CYS A 52 4.83 -8.02 4.68
CA CYS A 52 4.35 -9.25 5.30
C CYS A 52 3.13 -9.81 4.58
N LEU A 53 2.97 -11.13 4.67
CA LEU A 53 1.84 -11.91 4.23
C LEU A 53 1.11 -12.43 5.47
N TYR A 54 -0.15 -12.04 5.62
CA TYR A 54 -1.05 -12.63 6.59
C TYR A 54 -1.76 -13.83 5.97
N ALA A 55 -1.69 -14.99 6.62
CA ALA A 55 -2.42 -16.19 6.22
C ALA A 55 -3.12 -16.82 7.43
N ARG A 56 -4.46 -16.78 7.42
CA ARG A 56 -5.30 -17.40 8.46
C ARG A 56 -5.04 -18.90 8.50
N GLY A 57 -4.54 -19.41 9.63
CA GLY A 57 -4.18 -20.81 9.79
C GLY A 57 -3.24 -21.32 8.69
N ALA A 58 -2.13 -20.63 8.42
CA ALA A 58 -1.14 -21.01 7.41
C ALA A 58 -0.72 -22.49 7.52
N GLY A 59 -0.81 -23.22 6.40
CA GLY A 59 -0.52 -24.66 6.34
C GLY A 59 -1.61 -25.57 6.92
N LYS A 60 -2.70 -25.00 7.46
CA LYS A 60 -3.88 -25.73 7.95
C LYS A 60 -5.13 -25.31 7.18
N ALA A 61 -5.63 -24.10 7.45
CA ALA A 61 -6.82 -23.53 6.82
C ALA A 61 -6.49 -22.89 5.47
N THR A 62 -5.32 -22.23 5.37
CA THR A 62 -4.83 -21.63 4.13
C THR A 62 -3.57 -22.37 3.69
N PRO A 63 -3.57 -23.05 2.53
CA PRO A 63 -2.37 -23.68 2.01
C PRO A 63 -1.37 -22.60 1.58
N VAL A 64 -0.18 -22.62 2.17
CA VAL A 64 0.94 -21.75 1.83
C VAL A 64 2.12 -22.65 1.49
N TYR A 65 2.66 -22.47 0.28
CA TYR A 65 3.80 -23.25 -0.19
C TYR A 65 5.03 -22.35 -0.26
N PRO A 66 6.18 -22.76 0.31
CA PRO A 66 7.40 -21.96 0.26
C PRO A 66 7.92 -21.86 -1.18
N LEU A 67 8.26 -20.65 -1.61
CA LEU A 67 8.93 -20.42 -2.90
C LEU A 67 10.44 -20.65 -2.81
N LEU A 68 11.00 -20.44 -1.62
CA LEU A 68 12.42 -20.59 -1.33
C LEU A 68 12.64 -21.81 -0.43
N PHE A 69 13.78 -22.46 -0.57
CA PHE A 69 14.15 -23.62 0.25
C PHE A 69 15.43 -23.33 1.05
N GLY A 70 15.43 -23.71 2.33
CA GLY A 70 16.55 -23.42 3.22
C GLY A 70 16.23 -23.78 4.67
N GLY A 71 16.70 -22.97 5.62
CA GLY A 71 16.46 -23.17 7.04
C GLY A 71 14.97 -23.06 7.45
N ALA A 72 14.68 -23.35 8.72
CA ALA A 72 13.32 -23.41 9.25
C ALA A 72 12.76 -22.05 9.74
N GLN A 73 13.36 -20.92 9.32
CA GLN A 73 12.84 -19.59 9.64
C GLN A 73 11.40 -19.41 9.15
N GLU A 74 10.64 -18.50 9.77
CA GLU A 74 9.23 -18.24 9.43
C GLU A 74 8.39 -19.54 9.33
N ARG A 75 8.62 -20.48 10.25
CA ARG A 75 7.97 -21.80 10.32
C ARG A 75 8.17 -22.67 9.07
N GLY A 76 9.22 -22.41 8.29
CA GLY A 76 9.52 -23.09 7.04
C GLY A 76 8.78 -22.53 5.81
N PHE A 77 7.98 -21.47 5.98
CA PHE A 77 7.30 -20.81 4.84
C PHE A 77 8.22 -19.83 4.11
N ARG A 78 9.16 -19.19 4.84
CA ARG A 78 10.15 -18.28 4.26
C ARG A 78 11.51 -18.53 4.91
N PRO A 79 12.39 -19.33 4.28
CA PRO A 79 13.72 -19.58 4.82
C PRO A 79 14.64 -18.35 4.71
N GLY A 80 15.70 -18.36 5.53
CA GLY A 80 16.73 -17.33 5.55
C GLY A 80 16.64 -16.44 6.78
N THR A 81 17.79 -16.02 7.30
CA THR A 81 17.89 -15.23 8.54
C THR A 81 16.98 -14.01 8.49
N GLU A 82 16.22 -13.81 9.57
CA GLU A 82 15.28 -12.73 9.75
C GLU A 82 16.00 -11.38 9.76
N ASN A 83 15.46 -10.38 9.05
CA ASN A 83 16.00 -9.03 9.06
C ASN A 83 15.41 -8.26 10.25
N THR A 84 15.89 -8.57 11.46
CA THR A 84 15.32 -8.06 12.72
C THR A 84 15.14 -6.53 12.77
N PRO A 85 16.09 -5.69 12.32
CA PRO A 85 15.89 -4.24 12.31
C PRO A 85 14.75 -3.79 11.40
N MET A 86 14.59 -4.42 10.22
CA MET A 86 13.50 -4.07 9.30
C MET A 86 12.15 -4.56 9.84
N ILE A 87 12.10 -5.75 10.46
CA ILE A 87 10.89 -6.25 11.12
C ILE A 87 10.44 -5.31 12.25
N ALA A 88 11.39 -4.85 13.08
CA ALA A 88 11.09 -3.90 14.15
C ALA A 88 10.52 -2.58 13.61
N GLY A 89 11.12 -2.04 12.54
CA GLY A 89 10.60 -0.83 11.89
C GLY A 89 9.21 -1.02 11.25
N LEU A 90 8.94 -2.19 10.68
CA LEU A 90 7.62 -2.53 10.13
C LEU A 90 6.56 -2.58 11.24
N GLY A 91 6.88 -3.22 12.36
CA GLY A 91 6.00 -3.28 13.53
C GLY A 91 5.68 -1.90 14.11
N GLU A 92 6.68 -1.02 14.20
CA GLU A 92 6.47 0.35 14.66
C GLU A 92 5.61 1.17 13.70
N ALA A 93 5.84 1.04 12.39
CA ALA A 93 5.00 1.71 11.39
C ALA A 93 3.54 1.23 11.47
N ALA A 94 3.32 -0.08 11.62
CA ALA A 94 1.98 -0.65 11.79
C ALA A 94 1.29 -0.13 13.06
N ARG A 95 2.02 -0.06 14.18
CA ARG A 95 1.52 0.50 15.45
C ARG A 95 1.06 1.95 15.27
N LEU A 96 1.89 2.78 14.65
CA LEU A 96 1.57 4.20 14.39
C LEU A 96 0.33 4.35 13.50
N VAL A 97 0.19 3.51 12.47
CA VAL A 97 -1.00 3.50 11.61
C VAL A 97 -2.25 3.17 12.42
N CYS A 98 -2.24 2.11 13.22
CA CYS A 98 -3.39 1.72 14.03
C CYS A 98 -3.80 2.82 15.02
N GLU A 99 -2.84 3.51 15.63
CA GLU A 99 -3.12 4.59 16.59
C GLU A 99 -3.64 5.87 15.95
N ASN A 100 -3.28 6.14 14.69
CA ASN A 100 -3.52 7.43 14.04
C ASN A 100 -4.39 7.33 12.77
N LEU A 101 -4.99 6.17 12.50
CA LEU A 101 -5.67 5.87 11.24
C LEU A 101 -6.70 6.94 10.87
N ASP A 102 -7.58 7.30 11.81
CA ASP A 102 -8.63 8.29 11.58
C ASP A 102 -8.07 9.69 11.32
N SER A 103 -6.98 10.05 12.01
CA SER A 103 -6.29 11.33 11.82
C SER A 103 -5.62 11.40 10.46
N TYR A 104 -4.93 10.33 10.05
CA TYR A 104 -4.30 10.23 8.73
C TYR A 104 -5.36 10.27 7.64
N TYR A 105 -6.44 9.50 7.79
CA TYR A 105 -7.57 9.51 6.88
C TYR A 105 -8.13 10.93 6.71
N SER A 106 -8.47 11.59 7.82
CA SER A 106 -9.07 12.93 7.80
C SER A 106 -8.16 13.98 7.17
N HIS A 107 -6.87 13.97 7.52
CA HIS A 107 -5.90 14.90 6.97
C HIS A 107 -5.69 14.67 5.46
N MET A 108 -5.50 13.42 5.04
CA MET A 108 -5.33 13.06 3.63
C MET A 108 -6.56 13.47 2.81
N LEU A 109 -7.76 13.20 3.33
CA LEU A 109 -9.03 13.58 2.71
C LEU A 109 -9.13 15.10 2.49
N GLN A 110 -8.83 15.88 3.53
CA GLN A 110 -8.84 17.35 3.46
C GLN A 110 -7.85 17.89 2.42
N MET A 111 -6.61 17.38 2.41
CA MET A 111 -5.59 17.82 1.47
C MET A 111 -5.94 17.45 0.02
N ARG A 112 -6.53 16.27 -0.19
CA ARG A 112 -7.00 15.80 -1.49
C ARG A 112 -8.18 16.65 -1.98
N ASP A 113 -9.16 16.93 -1.15
CA ASP A 113 -10.30 17.79 -1.51
C ASP A 113 -9.86 19.22 -1.82
N TYR A 114 -8.95 19.76 -1.02
CA TYR A 114 -8.35 21.07 -1.29
C TYR A 114 -7.62 21.08 -2.65
N LEU A 115 -6.83 20.05 -2.97
CA LEU A 115 -6.18 19.93 -4.27
C LEU A 115 -7.20 19.89 -5.42
N GLU A 116 -8.24 19.07 -5.31
CA GLU A 116 -9.29 18.96 -6.34
C GLU A 116 -10.03 20.29 -6.55
N GLU A 117 -10.34 21.01 -5.46
CA GLU A 117 -10.99 22.33 -5.51
C GLU A 117 -10.08 23.37 -6.18
N GLN A 118 -8.81 23.44 -5.79
CA GLN A 118 -7.85 24.37 -6.38
C GLN A 118 -7.61 24.09 -7.87
N LEU A 119 -7.55 22.81 -8.27
CA LEU A 119 -7.41 22.46 -9.69
C LEU A 119 -8.61 22.92 -10.52
N LYS A 120 -9.84 22.79 -9.99
CA LYS A 120 -11.05 23.30 -10.66
C LYS A 120 -11.04 24.83 -10.75
N HIS A 121 -10.63 25.50 -9.67
CA HIS A 121 -10.59 26.96 -9.60
C HIS A 121 -9.58 27.55 -10.60
N GLU A 122 -8.35 27.03 -10.63
CA GLU A 122 -7.26 27.59 -11.43
C GLU A 122 -7.34 27.24 -12.92
N LEU A 123 -7.76 26.02 -13.26
CA LEU A 123 -7.81 25.55 -14.65
C LEU A 123 -9.20 25.73 -15.29
N GLY A 124 -10.23 25.94 -14.49
CA GLY A 124 -11.62 25.98 -14.91
C GLY A 124 -12.25 24.58 -15.00
N GLU A 125 -13.50 24.46 -14.56
CA GLU A 125 -14.21 23.17 -14.46
C GLU A 125 -14.33 22.42 -15.81
N SER A 126 -14.37 23.12 -16.94
CA SER A 126 -14.44 22.51 -18.27
C SER A 126 -13.13 21.89 -18.74
N HIS A 127 -12.02 22.21 -18.08
CA HIS A 127 -10.67 21.77 -18.46
C HIS A 127 -10.12 20.68 -17.55
N VAL A 128 -10.87 20.23 -16.54
CA VAL A 128 -10.41 19.25 -15.56
C VAL A 128 -11.43 18.15 -15.39
N ILE A 129 -11.00 16.90 -15.61
CA ILE A 129 -11.82 15.71 -15.40
C ILE A 129 -11.17 14.87 -14.30
N PHE A 130 -11.91 14.61 -13.22
CA PHE A 130 -11.45 13.72 -12.16
C PHE A 130 -11.89 12.28 -12.46
N ASN A 131 -10.92 11.39 -12.65
CA ASN A 131 -11.14 10.05 -13.18
C ASN A 131 -11.78 9.09 -12.14
N CYS A 132 -11.76 9.47 -10.86
CA CYS A 132 -12.25 8.66 -9.75
C CYS A 132 -13.48 9.28 -9.05
N HIS A 133 -14.32 10.01 -9.78
CA HIS A 133 -15.53 10.64 -9.23
C HIS A 133 -16.79 9.89 -9.68
N GLY A 134 -17.58 9.40 -8.72
CA GLY A 134 -18.87 8.74 -8.98
C GLY A 134 -19.58 8.34 -7.70
N LYS A 135 -20.92 8.36 -7.68
CA LYS A 135 -21.73 8.07 -6.46
C LYS A 135 -21.49 6.68 -5.86
N THR A 136 -20.91 5.76 -6.63
CA THR A 136 -20.67 4.36 -6.24
C THR A 136 -19.18 4.00 -6.20
N VAL A 137 -18.27 4.96 -6.41
CA VAL A 137 -16.83 4.71 -6.48
C VAL A 137 -16.20 5.08 -5.14
N MET A 138 -15.67 4.07 -4.44
CA MET A 138 -14.81 4.29 -3.28
C MET A 138 -13.42 4.71 -3.77
N LYS A 139 -12.86 5.79 -3.21
CA LYS A 139 -11.51 6.28 -3.51
C LYS A 139 -10.68 6.39 -2.23
N LEU A 140 -9.38 6.18 -2.34
CA LEU A 140 -8.45 6.44 -1.25
C LEU A 140 -8.47 7.94 -0.87
N PRO A 141 -8.29 8.27 0.43
CA PRO A 141 -8.38 9.65 0.89
C PRO A 141 -7.27 10.54 0.33
N ASN A 142 -6.10 9.99 -0.02
CA ASN A 142 -4.93 10.72 -0.50
C ASN A 142 -4.76 10.73 -2.04
N THR A 143 -5.56 9.96 -2.80
CA THR A 143 -5.34 9.80 -4.25
C THR A 143 -6.21 10.76 -5.05
N CYS A 144 -5.58 11.55 -5.93
CA CYS A 144 -6.25 12.39 -6.92
C CYS A 144 -5.77 12.00 -8.32
N ASN A 145 -6.63 11.34 -9.09
CA ASN A 145 -6.37 11.00 -10.49
C ASN A 145 -7.17 11.96 -11.39
N VAL A 146 -6.46 12.74 -12.19
CA VAL A 146 -7.01 13.88 -12.93
C VAL A 146 -6.51 13.90 -14.36
N SER A 147 -7.39 14.28 -15.28
CA SER A 147 -7.10 14.54 -16.68
C SER A 147 -7.32 16.02 -16.97
N VAL A 148 -6.34 16.68 -17.60
CA VAL A 148 -6.44 18.07 -18.04
C VAL A 148 -6.78 18.10 -19.53
N VAL A 149 -7.86 18.79 -19.89
CA VAL A 149 -8.41 18.84 -21.24
C VAL A 149 -7.91 20.09 -21.97
N GLY A 150 -7.11 19.86 -23.01
CA GLY A 150 -6.68 20.90 -23.93
C GLY A 150 -6.07 20.32 -25.20
N VAL A 151 -6.13 21.08 -26.30
CA VAL A 151 -5.62 20.64 -27.60
C VAL A 151 -4.10 20.54 -27.54
N GLY A 152 -3.57 19.35 -27.81
CA GLY A 152 -2.11 19.10 -27.83
C GLY A 152 -1.45 19.02 -26.46
N LEU A 153 -2.21 18.99 -25.36
CA LEU A 153 -1.66 18.81 -24.02
C LEU A 153 -1.33 17.33 -23.77
N THR A 154 -0.14 17.06 -23.27
CA THR A 154 0.26 15.76 -22.75
C THR A 154 0.58 15.88 -21.26
N GLY A 155 0.32 14.83 -20.48
CA GLY A 155 0.65 14.84 -19.05
C GLY A 155 2.14 15.10 -18.79
N GLN A 156 3.03 14.58 -19.64
CA GLN A 156 4.47 14.77 -19.53
C GLN A 156 4.87 16.24 -19.71
N GLU A 157 4.25 16.93 -20.67
CA GLU A 157 4.51 18.36 -20.92
C GLU A 157 3.97 19.25 -19.79
N ILE A 158 2.86 18.86 -19.16
CA ILE A 158 2.33 19.55 -17.99
C ILE A 158 3.28 19.38 -16.80
N LEU A 159 3.70 18.14 -16.51
CA LEU A 159 4.55 17.85 -15.37
C LEU A 159 5.97 18.40 -15.52
N SER A 160 6.53 18.46 -16.73
CA SER A 160 7.85 19.07 -16.96
C SER A 160 7.88 20.56 -16.58
N ARG A 161 6.72 21.21 -16.54
CA ARG A 161 6.55 22.61 -16.14
C ARG A 161 6.21 22.77 -14.65
N CYS A 162 5.80 21.69 -13.97
CA CYS A 162 5.52 21.70 -12.54
C CYS A 162 6.83 21.64 -11.74
N LYS A 163 7.15 22.73 -11.01
CA LYS A 163 8.38 22.81 -10.19
C LYS A 163 8.21 22.29 -8.77
N HIS A 164 6.98 22.26 -8.28
CA HIS A 164 6.66 22.01 -6.87
C HIS A 164 5.76 20.79 -6.67
N ILE A 165 5.33 20.15 -7.76
CA ILE A 165 4.42 19.02 -7.74
C ILE A 165 5.12 17.87 -8.46
N MET A 166 5.23 16.75 -7.76
CA MET A 166 5.58 15.47 -8.36
C MET A 166 4.29 14.68 -8.56
N ALA A 167 4.12 14.14 -9.75
CA ALA A 167 3.02 13.25 -10.08
C ALA A 167 3.47 12.29 -11.18
N SER A 168 2.72 11.22 -11.41
CA SER A 168 2.94 10.29 -12.52
C SER A 168 1.90 10.54 -13.62
N THR A 169 2.27 10.25 -14.87
CA THR A 169 1.33 10.31 -16.02
C THR A 169 0.60 8.98 -16.27
N GLY A 170 0.65 8.05 -15.31
CA GLY A 170 0.10 6.70 -15.41
C GLY A 170 0.27 5.90 -14.11
N ALA A 171 -0.48 4.80 -13.99
CA ALA A 171 -0.55 3.98 -12.77
C ALA A 171 0.52 2.87 -12.67
N ALA A 172 1.45 2.79 -13.61
CA ALA A 172 2.59 1.88 -13.56
C ALA A 172 3.68 2.38 -14.52
N CYS A 173 4.93 2.08 -14.21
CA CYS A 173 6.13 2.35 -15.02
C CYS A 173 5.89 2.21 -16.54
N HIS A 174 5.68 3.33 -17.24
CA HIS A 174 5.98 3.40 -18.66
C HIS A 174 7.42 3.85 -18.83
N ALA A 175 8.36 2.96 -18.53
CA ALA A 175 9.63 2.97 -19.24
C ALA A 175 9.29 2.67 -20.71
N GLN A 176 9.66 3.56 -21.62
CA GLN A 176 9.60 3.26 -23.04
C GLN A 176 10.68 2.24 -23.36
N ASP A 177 10.43 0.98 -23.08
CA ASP A 177 11.34 -0.10 -23.43
C ASP A 177 11.15 -0.48 -24.90
N LYS A 178 12.13 -0.09 -25.71
CA LYS A 178 12.48 -0.82 -26.92
C LYS A 178 12.64 -2.30 -26.53
N PRO A 179 12.08 -3.26 -27.30
CA PRO A 179 12.29 -4.66 -27.00
C PRO A 179 13.78 -5.00 -27.14
N SER A 180 14.45 -5.22 -26.02
CA SER A 180 15.78 -5.81 -25.97
C SER A 180 15.64 -7.31 -26.21
N GLY A 181 15.74 -7.71 -27.48
CA GLY A 181 15.65 -9.10 -27.90
C GLY A 181 16.12 -9.26 -29.34
N GLU A 182 17.39 -8.97 -29.61
CA GLU A 182 18.09 -9.57 -30.76
C GLU A 182 19.18 -10.51 -30.22
N PRO A 183 19.23 -11.77 -30.70
CA PRO A 183 20.21 -12.74 -30.25
C PRO A 183 21.56 -12.54 -30.95
N ILE A 184 22.65 -12.73 -30.20
CA ILE A 184 23.98 -13.04 -30.73
C ILE A 184 24.18 -14.55 -30.65
#